data_AF-A0A075FVD6-F1
#
_entry.id   AF-A0A075FVD6-F1
#
_cell.length_a   1.000
_cell.length_b   1.000
_cell.length_c   1.000
_cell.angle_alpha   90.00
_cell.angle_beta   90.00
_cell.angle_gamma   90.00
#
_symmetry.space_group_name_H-M   'P 1'
#
loop_
_entity.id
_entity.type
_entity.pdbx_description
1 polymer ?
#
loop_
_entity_poly.entity_id
_entity_poly.type
_entity_poly.pdbx_seq_one_letter_code
_entity_poly.pdbx_strand_id
1 'polypeptide(L)' 'MGRSIMYFETGINSGIERKRTDFKKGDIAFLPTEGSICFYMDDISDGKPMTIIGKIIDDTEKLSGIKSSDVLSLSRN' A
#
# COMPACT_ATOMS: atom_id res chain seq x y z
N MET A 1 -4.95 7.99 -6.85
CA MET A 1 -5.34 6.90 -5.93
C MET A 1 -6.66 7.28 -5.27
N GLY A 2 -7.62 6.36 -5.21
CA GLY A 2 -8.93 6.61 -4.61
C GLY A 2 -8.91 6.53 -3.08
N ARG A 3 -10.06 6.78 -2.45
CA ARG A 3 -10.25 6.83 -0.97
C ARG A 3 -9.92 5.53 -0.23
N SER A 4 -9.64 4.45 -0.95
CA SER A 4 -9.45 3.09 -0.41
C SER A 4 -7.99 2.66 -0.28
N ILE A 5 -7.04 3.57 -0.55
CA ILE A 5 -5.60 3.28 -0.49
C ILE A 5 -4.89 4.36 0.32
N MET A 6 -4.13 3.92 1.31
CA MET A 6 -3.18 4.73 2.05
C MET A 6 -1.78 4.45 1.50
N TYR A 7 -0.93 5.46 1.35
CA TYR A 7 0.41 5.24 0.83
C TYR A 7 1.40 6.28 1.36
N PHE A 8 2.68 5.93 1.29
CA PHE A 8 3.77 6.89 1.42
C PHE A 8 4.84 6.60 0.37
N GLU A 9 5.49 7.66 -0.09
CA GLU A 9 6.63 7.59 -0.98
C GLU A 9 7.86 7.09 -0.22
N THR A 10 8.71 6.34 -0.91
CA THR A 10 9.97 5.84 -0.37
C THR A 10 11.13 6.20 -1.30
N GLY A 11 12.36 6.05 -0.83
CA GLY A 11 13.55 6.14 -1.68
C GLY A 11 13.86 4.87 -2.49
N ILE A 12 12.96 3.87 -2.50
CA ILE A 12 13.19 2.60 -3.17
C ILE A 12 12.92 2.74 -4.67
N ASN A 13 13.93 2.42 -5.48
CA ASN A 13 13.80 2.31 -6.93
C ASN A 13 13.96 0.85 -7.35
N SER A 14 12.85 0.20 -7.71
CA SER A 14 12.81 -1.20 -8.16
C SER A 14 11.85 -1.34 -9.34
N GLY A 15 12.11 -2.30 -10.23
CA GLY A 15 11.20 -2.63 -11.34
C GLY A 15 9.90 -3.30 -10.88
N ILE A 16 8.99 -3.54 -11.84
CA ILE A 16 7.76 -4.33 -11.60
C ILE A 16 8.11 -5.81 -11.57
N GLU A 17 7.87 -6.46 -10.44
CA GLU A 17 7.88 -7.92 -10.32
C GLU A 17 6.47 -8.45 -9.99
N ARG A 18 6.10 -9.62 -10.50
CA ARG A 18 4.84 -10.32 -10.14
C ARG A 18 3.61 -9.40 -10.14
N LYS A 19 3.43 -8.62 -11.21
CA LYS A 19 2.39 -7.57 -11.30
C LYS A 19 1.01 -8.12 -10.94
N ARG A 20 0.28 -7.37 -10.12
CA ARG A 20 -1.15 -7.57 -9.83
C ARG A 20 -1.91 -6.25 -9.93
N THR A 21 -3.20 -6.36 -10.21
CA THR A 21 -4.16 -5.26 -10.25
C THR A 21 -5.34 -5.49 -9.30
N ASP A 22 -5.54 -6.74 -8.87
CA ASP A 22 -6.49 -7.12 -7.83
C ASP A 22 -5.81 -7.15 -6.45
N PHE A 23 -6.42 -6.49 -5.48
CA PHE A 23 -5.94 -6.37 -4.11
C PHE A 23 -7.08 -6.54 -3.12
N LYS A 24 -6.77 -7.12 -1.97
CA LYS A 24 -7.72 -7.31 -0.87
C LYS A 24 -7.44 -6.33 0.26
N LYS A 25 -8.46 -6.04 1.06
CA LYS A 25 -8.29 -5.31 2.31
C LYS A 25 -7.18 -5.97 3.14
N GLY A 26 -6.23 -5.14 3.57
CA GLY A 26 -5.05 -5.56 4.33
C GLY A 26 -3.83 -5.89 3.48
N ASP A 27 -3.93 -5.96 2.15
CA ASP A 27 -2.76 -6.16 1.30
C ASP A 27 -1.82 -4.95 1.35
N ILE A 28 -0.51 -5.22 1.32
CA ILE A 28 0.54 -4.21 1.22
C ILE A 28 1.25 -4.44 -0.12
N ALA A 29 1.30 -3.41 -0.95
CA ALA A 29 1.88 -3.48 -2.29
C ALA A 29 2.87 -2.35 -2.56
N PHE A 30 3.85 -2.61 -3.41
CA PHE A 30 4.80 -1.61 -3.89
C PHE A 30 4.38 -1.12 -5.28
N LEU A 31 4.21 0.20 -5.42
CA LEU A 31 3.97 0.88 -6.70
C LEU A 31 5.30 1.45 -7.24
N PRO A 32 5.96 0.74 -8.17
CA PRO A 32 7.30 1.13 -8.62
C PRO A 32 7.34 2.43 -9.43
N THR A 33 6.25 2.80 -10.12
CA THR A 33 6.20 4.05 -10.88
C THR A 33 6.30 5.30 -10.00
N GLU A 34 5.92 5.18 -8.73
CA GLU A 34 5.95 6.28 -7.75
C GLU A 34 6.92 6.00 -6.59
N GLY A 35 7.58 4.84 -6.58
CA GLY A 35 8.43 4.43 -5.45
C GLY A 35 7.66 4.31 -4.14
N SER A 36 6.35 4.01 -4.19
CA SER A 36 5.44 4.11 -3.04
C SER A 36 5.09 2.74 -2.45
N ILE A 37 4.94 2.69 -1.13
CA ILE A 37 4.29 1.55 -0.45
C ILE A 37 2.82 1.91 -0.22
N CYS A 38 1.93 1.06 -0.72
CA CYS A 38 0.48 1.20 -0.66
C CYS A 38 -0.14 0.15 0.27
N PHE A 39 -1.07 0.58 1.10
CA PHE A 39 -1.87 -0.22 2.03
C PHE A 39 -3.32 -0.17 1.56
N TYR A 40 -3.88 -1.33 1.26
CA TYR A 40 -5.26 -1.44 0.79
C TYR A 40 -6.23 -1.50 1.96
N MET A 41 -7.10 -0.51 2.06
CA MET A 41 -8.11 -0.41 3.12
C MET A 41 -9.45 -1.05 2.74
N ASP A 42 -9.66 -1.27 1.44
CA ASP A 42 -10.79 -1.99 0.86
C ASP A 42 -10.32 -2.95 -0.24
N ASP A 43 -11.20 -3.86 -0.65
CA ASP A 43 -10.99 -4.72 -1.81
C ASP A 43 -11.05 -3.89 -3.12
N ILE A 44 -10.11 -4.12 -4.02
CA ILE A 44 -9.99 -3.45 -5.32
C ILE A 44 -9.72 -4.49 -6.41
N SER A 45 -10.38 -4.35 -7.57
CA SER A 45 -10.21 -5.26 -8.72
C SER A 45 -9.66 -4.57 -9.99
N ASP A 46 -9.35 -3.28 -9.92
CA ASP A 46 -8.89 -2.47 -11.05
C ASP A 46 -7.76 -1.50 -10.66
N GLY A 47 -6.92 -1.92 -9.70
CA GLY A 47 -5.80 -1.12 -9.21
C GLY A 47 -4.70 -0.90 -10.25
N LYS A 48 -3.83 0.09 -10.00
CA LYS A 48 -2.58 0.23 -10.76
C LYS A 48 -1.74 -1.05 -10.63
N PRO A 49 -0.94 -1.43 -11.65
CA PRO A 49 -0.04 -2.58 -11.55
C PRO A 49 0.99 -2.39 -10.42
N MET A 50 0.95 -3.26 -9.42
CA MET A 50 1.87 -3.24 -8.27
C MET A 50 2.36 -4.65 -7.93
N THR A 51 3.36 -4.73 -7.06
CA THR A 51 3.89 -5.98 -6.49
C THR A 51 3.38 -6.14 -5.07
N ILE A 52 2.71 -7.25 -4.72
CA ILE A 52 2.38 -7.53 -3.32
C ILE A 52 3.67 -7.83 -2.56
N ILE A 53 3.93 -7.08 -1.49
CA ILE A 53 5.11 -7.21 -0.64
C ILE A 53 4.79 -7.69 0.78
N GLY A 54 3.51 -7.72 1.16
CA GLY A 54 3.09 -8.19 2.47
C GLY A 54 1.59 -8.08 2.70
N LYS A 55 1.20 -8.34 3.94
CA LYS A 55 -0.18 -8.23 4.42
C LYS A 55 -0.17 -7.71 5.85
N ILE A 56 -1.12 -6.84 6.19
CA ILE A 56 -1.36 -6.41 7.56
C ILE A 56 -1.85 -7.62 8.36
N ILE A 57 -1.14 -7.94 9.45
CA ILE A 57 -1.42 -9.11 10.29
C ILE A 57 -2.25 -8.78 11.53
N ASP A 58 -2.35 -7.51 11.90
CA ASP A 58 -3.01 -7.08 13.14
C ASP A 58 -3.70 -5.72 12.97
N ASP A 59 -4.82 -5.52 13.66
CA ASP A 59 -5.54 -4.26 13.84
C ASP A 59 -5.66 -3.34 12.60
N THR A 60 -6.08 -3.88 11.45
CA THR A 60 -6.31 -3.07 10.22
C THR A 60 -7.23 -1.87 10.43
N GLU A 61 -8.13 -1.94 11.40
CA GLU A 61 -9.09 -0.87 11.73
C GLU A 61 -8.42 0.39 12.29
N LYS A 62 -7.26 0.28 12.93
CA LYS A 62 -6.53 1.45 13.46
C LYS A 62 -6.10 2.43 12.37
N LEU A 63 -5.98 1.95 11.13
CA LEU A 63 -5.62 2.79 9.97
C LEU A 63 -6.81 3.54 9.37
N SER A 64 -8.05 3.28 9.81
CA SER A 64 -9.27 3.92 9.28
C SER A 64 -9.39 5.42 9.60
N GLY A 65 -8.69 5.91 10.63
CA GLY A 65 -8.72 7.31 11.06
C GLY A 65 -7.67 8.21 10.41
N ILE A 66 -6.78 7.64 9.59
CA ILE A 66 -5.64 8.35 9.02
C ILE A 66 -6.09 9.29 7.90
N LYS A 67 -5.54 10.51 7.90
CA LYS A 67 -5.82 11.56 6.93
C LYS A 67 -4.60 11.83 6.06
N SER A 68 -4.85 12.41 4.89
CA SER A 68 -3.77 12.94 4.06
C SER A 68 -2.94 13.93 4.85
N SER A 69 -1.61 13.82 4.73
CA SER A 69 -0.59 14.60 5.45
C SER A 69 -0.27 14.12 6.88
N ASP A 70 -0.89 13.06 7.38
CA ASP A 70 -0.41 12.41 8.60
C ASP A 70 0.99 11.80 8.38
N VAL A 71 1.81 11.81 9.42
CA VAL A 71 3.20 11.31 9.35
C VAL A 71 3.21 9.80 9.62
N LEU A 72 3.84 9.06 8.71
CA LEU A 72 4.05 7.62 8.82
C LEU A 72 5.53 7.34 9.00
N SER A 73 5.85 6.46 9.95
CA SER A 73 7.21 5.99 10.18
C SER A 73 7.24 4.48 10.05
N LEU A 74 8.17 3.98 9.23
CA LEU A 74 8.44 2.56 9.08
C LEU A 74 9.75 2.23 9.79
N SER A 75 9.71 1.34 10.76
CA SER A 75 10.88 0.86 11.49
C SER A 75 10.89 -0.67 11.54
N ARG A 76 12.08 -1.24 11.66
CA ARG A 76 12.26 -2.66 11.97
C ARG A 76 12.56 -2.79 13.46
N ASN A 77 11.89 -3.71 14.14
CA ASN A 77 12.24 -4.11 15.50
C ASN A 77 13.52 -4.96 15.52
#